data_AF-A0A7J7ZIE2-F1
#
_entry.id   AF-A0A7J7ZIE2-F1
#
_cell.length_a   1.000
_cell.length_b   1.000
_cell.length_c   1.000
_cell.angle_alpha   90.00
_cell.angle_beta   90.00
_cell.angle_gamma   90.00
#
_symmetry.space_group_name_H-M   'P 1'
#
loop_
_entity.id
_entity.type
_entity.pdbx_description
1 polymer ?
#
loop_
_entity_poly.entity_id
_entity_poly.type
_entity_poly.pdbx_seq_one_letter_code
_entity_poly.pdbx_strand_id
1 'polypeptide(L)'
;MAPRNKQLRELQGPLLPSKALVPENDDCLEEEEEEEEDEPEFVDAEELCSGGLKAGSLPGCRRVVISDENTGEECEVSGHFPLTGAWWRVKVQVKPAGSKNYQVQGFPSYFLQSDMSPPDQKHICSLFLKDCNVHSDTITEFLAWVNATLGYENLNFENLRETLRTFEEKKKKNGKKQSTEQDYKKCCSVEKTIPFINVMTALKFPKIMEFLPVLLPRHFKQLISSSSEEVLGKIDKFLGTQPWKLGFRKITYRELKLLQCEASWTAFCQCPSLLLLMTDVQKNGLKLYSKLKQLCREHGHTYVEGPDLASQVSNQMSLYDVWECLDFLKDINVVSYEKGRVFLYDLYQAEKSIASSIGDLMQRPPWCLHVDVKKVLASIRTQKPEDSRRGDPLNESKPDETLETSEASTQDSGDHIWDDGEDEGNAEIPDDQLDQDQVAALEMVCSNAVTVISGKGGCGKTTIVSHLFRQRELLEKREVKKACEDFEQDQDVPEEWVTFTQQKPPKADKAIEVLLTAPTGKAAGLLRQKTGFHAYTLCQVILDSYPALSLATYCKIFLILLSQGIVLSN
;
A
#
# COMPACT_ATOMS: atom_id res chain seq x y z
N MET A 1 -12.36 38.92 12.09
CA MET A 1 -13.62 38.87 11.31
C MET A 1 -13.65 37.53 10.59
N ALA A 2 -14.77 36.82 10.55
CA ALA A 2 -14.86 35.60 9.74
C ALA A 2 -14.72 35.93 8.24
N PRO A 3 -14.08 35.08 7.42
CA PRO A 3 -14.14 35.21 5.97
C PRO A 3 -15.59 35.17 5.51
N ARG A 4 -15.97 36.04 4.57
CA ARG A 4 -17.21 35.81 3.81
C ARG A 4 -17.02 34.53 3.00
N ASN A 5 -17.94 33.57 3.12
CA ASN A 5 -17.99 32.43 2.20
C ASN A 5 -18.01 32.95 0.77
N LYS A 6 -16.88 32.81 0.05
CA LYS A 6 -16.82 33.02 -1.40
C LYS A 6 -17.77 31.99 -2.01
N GLN A 7 -18.86 32.48 -2.60
CA GLN A 7 -19.90 31.63 -3.17
C GLN A 7 -19.29 30.79 -4.30
N LEU A 8 -19.49 29.47 -4.24
CA LEU A 8 -19.00 28.55 -5.27
C LEU A 8 -19.70 28.86 -6.60
N ARG A 9 -18.93 29.01 -7.69
CA ARG A 9 -19.47 29.09 -9.06
C ARG A 9 -19.44 27.69 -9.65
N GLU A 10 -20.52 27.28 -10.28
CA GLU A 10 -20.51 26.11 -11.16
C GLU A 10 -20.09 26.59 -12.55
N LEU A 11 -19.12 25.90 -13.18
CA LEU A 11 -18.74 26.10 -14.58
C LEU A 11 -19.13 24.86 -15.37
N GLN A 12 -19.66 25.06 -16.57
CA GLN A 12 -19.94 23.97 -17.50
C GLN A 12 -19.55 24.36 -18.92
N GLY A 13 -18.81 23.51 -19.64
CA GLY A 13 -18.55 23.74 -21.05
C GLY A 13 -17.35 22.98 -21.63
N PRO A 14 -17.04 23.20 -22.92
CA PRO A 14 -15.92 22.54 -23.59
C PRO A 14 -14.57 22.98 -23.02
N LEU A 15 -13.64 22.03 -22.91
CA LEU A 15 -12.22 22.32 -22.69
C LEU A 15 -11.62 22.88 -23.98
N LEU A 16 -11.03 24.06 -23.92
CA LEU A 16 -10.33 24.64 -25.06
C LEU A 16 -8.92 24.05 -25.22
N PRO A 17 -8.40 23.93 -26.46
CA PRO A 17 -7.02 23.53 -26.69
C PRO A 17 -6.06 24.49 -25.96
N SER A 18 -5.05 23.94 -25.30
CA SER A 18 -4.02 24.73 -24.63
C SER A 18 -3.25 25.59 -25.66
N LYS A 19 -3.63 26.87 -25.75
CA LYS A 19 -2.74 27.95 -26.22
C LYS A 19 -1.47 27.81 -25.35
N ALA A 20 -0.28 27.80 -25.95
CA ALA A 20 0.96 27.44 -25.25
C ALA A 20 1.34 28.47 -24.16
N LEU A 21 0.72 28.32 -22.98
CA LEU A 21 1.02 29.09 -21.78
C LEU A 21 2.43 28.74 -21.32
N VAL A 22 3.24 29.78 -21.16
CA VAL A 22 4.59 29.65 -20.58
C VAL A 22 4.45 29.07 -19.17
N PRO A 23 5.31 28.14 -18.75
CA PRO A 23 5.39 27.70 -17.36
C PRO A 23 6.05 28.80 -16.50
N GLU A 24 5.36 29.94 -16.37
CA GLU A 24 5.52 30.81 -15.21
C GLU A 24 4.99 30.05 -13.98
N ASN A 25 5.66 30.27 -12.84
CA ASN A 25 5.80 29.38 -11.70
C ASN A 25 4.65 28.40 -11.38
N ASP A 26 5.07 27.27 -10.80
CA ASP A 26 4.19 26.27 -10.18
C ASP A 26 3.68 26.73 -8.79
N ASP A 27 3.33 28.01 -8.69
CA ASP A 27 2.67 28.62 -7.53
C ASP A 27 1.18 28.19 -7.51
N CYS A 28 0.94 26.89 -7.54
CA CYS A 28 -0.27 26.30 -7.01
C CYS A 28 -0.27 26.65 -5.52
N LEU A 29 -1.13 27.58 -5.11
CA LEU A 29 -1.31 27.90 -3.69
C LEU A 29 -1.61 26.60 -2.94
N GLU A 30 -0.82 26.32 -1.91
CA GLU A 30 -1.00 25.16 -1.01
C GLU A 30 -2.49 25.03 -0.67
N GLU A 31 -3.09 23.90 -1.03
CA GLU A 31 -4.50 23.70 -0.74
C GLU A 31 -4.67 23.65 0.79
N GLU A 32 -5.74 24.25 1.31
CA GLU A 32 -6.27 23.87 2.62
C GLU A 32 -6.91 22.48 2.46
N GLU A 33 -6.06 21.48 2.23
CA GLU A 33 -6.38 20.08 1.92
C GLU A 33 -6.88 19.39 3.21
N GLU A 34 -8.15 19.65 3.55
CA GLU A 34 -8.96 18.79 4.44
C GLU A 34 -9.45 17.51 3.72
N GLU A 35 -8.82 17.11 2.60
CA GLU A 35 -8.78 15.70 2.21
C GLU A 35 -7.59 15.06 2.93
N GLU A 36 -7.86 14.24 3.95
CA GLU A 36 -6.83 13.51 4.70
C GLU A 36 -5.83 12.84 3.74
N GLU A 37 -4.52 13.02 3.97
CA GLU A 37 -3.53 12.05 3.50
C GLU A 37 -3.85 10.72 4.19
N ASP A 38 -4.71 9.92 3.56
CA ASP A 38 -4.98 8.53 3.93
C ASP A 38 -3.63 7.77 3.99
N GLU A 39 -3.03 7.71 5.19
CA GLU A 39 -2.00 6.71 5.50
C GLU A 39 -2.57 5.35 5.06
N PRO A 40 -1.76 4.49 4.42
CA PRO A 40 -2.26 3.37 3.63
C PRO A 40 -3.13 2.41 4.45
N GLU A 41 -4.45 2.63 4.39
CA GLU A 41 -5.46 1.96 5.22
C GLU A 41 -5.31 0.45 5.07
N PHE A 42 -5.25 -0.26 6.22
CA PHE A 42 -4.92 -1.68 6.30
C PHE A 42 -5.58 -2.50 5.19
N VAL A 43 -4.77 -3.24 4.45
CA VAL A 43 -5.22 -4.08 3.34
C VAL A 43 -5.06 -5.54 3.71
N ASP A 44 -6.19 -6.25 3.71
CA ASP A 44 -6.23 -7.69 3.92
C ASP A 44 -5.24 -8.38 2.95
N ALA A 45 -4.49 -9.35 3.47
CA ALA A 45 -3.55 -10.13 2.66
C ALA A 45 -4.27 -10.86 1.51
N GLU A 46 -5.53 -11.27 1.69
CA GLU A 46 -6.37 -11.82 0.61
C GLU A 46 -6.69 -10.75 -0.44
N GLU A 47 -7.05 -9.53 -0.02
CA GLU A 47 -7.32 -8.39 -0.92
C GLU A 47 -6.06 -8.02 -1.73
N LEU A 48 -4.88 -8.01 -1.11
CA LEU A 48 -3.59 -7.77 -1.79
C LEU A 48 -3.23 -8.90 -2.77
N CYS A 49 -3.41 -10.17 -2.38
CA CYS A 49 -3.05 -11.33 -3.21
C CYS A 49 -4.08 -11.64 -4.30
N SER A 50 -5.29 -11.07 -4.23
CA SER A 50 -6.39 -11.26 -5.18
C SER A 50 -6.10 -10.78 -6.62
N GLY A 51 -5.03 -10.00 -6.85
CA GLY A 51 -4.72 -9.42 -8.16
C GLY A 51 -5.76 -8.39 -8.66
N GLY A 52 -6.57 -7.82 -7.76
CA GLY A 52 -7.55 -6.80 -8.12
C GLY A 52 -6.93 -5.45 -8.48
N LEU A 53 -7.75 -4.53 -9.00
CA LEU A 53 -7.29 -3.23 -9.47
C LEU A 53 -6.98 -2.30 -8.28
N LYS A 54 -5.71 -1.92 -8.12
CA LYS A 54 -5.25 -0.98 -7.09
C LYS A 54 -5.68 0.46 -7.40
N ALA A 55 -5.65 1.32 -6.37
CA ALA A 55 -5.71 2.76 -6.57
C ALA A 55 -4.53 3.25 -7.44
N GLY A 56 -4.75 4.29 -8.24
CA GLY A 56 -3.68 5.09 -8.82
C GLY A 56 -3.29 6.26 -7.91
N SER A 57 -2.32 7.05 -8.35
CA SER A 57 -2.16 8.40 -7.82
C SER A 57 -3.42 9.23 -8.10
N LEU A 58 -3.64 10.29 -7.33
CA LEU A 58 -4.53 11.35 -7.77
C LEU A 58 -4.09 11.91 -9.14
N PRO A 59 -5.01 12.49 -9.93
CA PRO A 59 -4.63 13.25 -11.12
C PRO A 59 -3.76 14.43 -10.69
N GLY A 60 -2.58 14.64 -11.26
CA GLY A 60 -1.79 15.85 -10.99
C GLY A 60 -2.58 17.12 -11.34
N CYS A 61 -2.37 18.20 -10.58
CA CYS A 61 -2.98 19.50 -10.85
C CYS A 61 -2.58 20.03 -12.24
N ARG A 62 -3.50 20.71 -12.92
CA ARG A 62 -3.34 21.26 -14.27
C ARG A 62 -4.10 22.57 -14.41
N ARG A 63 -3.52 23.51 -15.16
CA ARG A 63 -4.23 24.69 -15.69
C ARG A 63 -4.93 24.31 -17.00
N VAL A 64 -6.23 24.58 -17.10
CA VAL A 64 -7.06 24.39 -18.31
C VAL A 64 -7.88 25.65 -18.56
N VAL A 65 -8.43 25.81 -19.78
CA VAL A 65 -9.39 26.87 -20.08
C VAL A 65 -10.74 26.25 -20.41
N ILE A 66 -11.78 26.67 -19.70
CA ILE A 66 -13.18 26.26 -19.91
C ILE A 66 -13.90 27.45 -20.55
N SER A 67 -14.63 27.20 -21.64
CA SER A 67 -15.60 28.19 -22.16
C SER A 67 -16.93 27.96 -21.45
N ASP A 68 -17.31 28.82 -20.49
CA ASP A 68 -18.52 28.59 -19.68
C ASP A 68 -19.79 28.85 -20.49
N GLU A 69 -20.57 27.80 -20.75
CA GLU A 69 -21.82 27.82 -21.51
C GLU A 69 -22.88 28.72 -20.86
N ASN A 70 -22.75 29.00 -19.56
CA ASN A 70 -23.67 29.85 -18.80
C ASN A 70 -23.45 31.36 -19.00
N THR A 71 -22.23 31.80 -19.33
CA THR A 71 -21.90 33.24 -19.48
C THR A 71 -21.16 33.61 -20.77
N GLY A 72 -20.67 32.62 -21.53
CA GLY A 72 -19.84 32.84 -22.72
C GLY A 72 -18.41 33.28 -22.42
N GLU A 73 -17.92 33.09 -21.19
CA GLU A 73 -16.58 33.52 -20.77
C GLU A 73 -15.53 32.39 -20.89
N GLU A 74 -14.42 32.65 -21.59
CA GLU A 74 -13.18 31.88 -21.37
C GLU A 74 -12.69 32.11 -19.93
N CYS A 75 -12.73 31.06 -19.11
CA CYS A 75 -12.28 31.03 -17.71
C CYS A 75 -11.02 30.17 -17.58
N GLU A 76 -9.96 30.67 -16.94
CA GLU A 76 -8.76 29.88 -16.64
C GLU A 76 -8.95 29.17 -15.29
N VAL A 77 -8.71 27.86 -15.26
CA VAL A 77 -9.07 26.99 -14.14
C VAL A 77 -7.91 26.07 -13.78
N SER A 78 -7.45 26.14 -12.53
CA SER A 78 -6.45 25.25 -11.93
C SER A 78 -7.12 24.14 -11.12
N GLY A 79 -6.71 22.89 -11.30
CA GLY A 79 -7.14 21.79 -10.43
C GLY A 79 -6.81 20.39 -10.96
N HIS A 80 -7.30 19.37 -10.28
CA HIS A 80 -7.07 17.96 -10.63
C HIS A 80 -7.94 17.53 -11.82
N PHE A 81 -7.43 17.71 -13.04
CA PHE A 81 -8.10 17.29 -14.28
C PHE A 81 -7.56 15.93 -14.80
N PRO A 82 -8.31 14.81 -14.65
CA PRO A 82 -7.95 13.54 -15.24
C PRO A 82 -7.67 13.57 -16.74
N LEU A 83 -8.52 14.28 -17.49
CA LEU A 83 -8.55 14.35 -18.95
C LEU A 83 -8.55 15.81 -19.39
N THR A 84 -7.78 16.12 -20.44
CA THR A 84 -7.54 17.51 -20.91
C THR A 84 -7.62 17.68 -22.43
N GLY A 85 -8.20 16.69 -23.14
CA GLY A 85 -8.43 16.77 -24.59
C GLY A 85 -9.58 17.72 -24.94
N ALA A 86 -9.49 18.42 -26.07
CA ALA A 86 -10.46 19.45 -26.46
C ALA A 86 -11.86 18.92 -26.84
N TRP A 87 -12.03 17.61 -26.95
CA TRP A 87 -13.30 16.92 -27.21
C TRP A 87 -14.11 16.60 -25.95
N TRP A 88 -13.63 17.00 -24.76
CA TRP A 88 -14.38 16.86 -23.52
C TRP A 88 -15.15 18.16 -23.20
N ARG A 89 -16.41 18.01 -22.82
CA ARG A 89 -17.17 19.00 -22.05
C ARG A 89 -17.01 18.62 -20.57
N VAL A 90 -16.75 19.60 -19.71
CA VAL A 90 -16.61 19.40 -18.26
C VAL A 90 -17.70 20.14 -17.50
N LYS A 91 -18.02 19.65 -16.31
CA LYS A 91 -18.80 20.35 -15.29
C LYS A 91 -18.04 20.29 -13.97
N VAL A 92 -17.86 21.44 -13.31
CA VAL A 92 -17.00 21.55 -12.12
C VAL A 92 -17.40 22.72 -11.23
N GLN A 93 -17.22 22.59 -9.91
CA GLN A 93 -17.37 23.69 -8.96
C GLN A 93 -16.03 24.40 -8.73
N VAL A 94 -16.05 25.73 -8.62
CA VAL A 94 -14.84 26.54 -8.47
C VAL A 94 -14.96 27.67 -7.44
N LYS A 95 -13.83 28.01 -6.82
CA LYS A 95 -13.61 29.24 -6.03
C LYS A 95 -12.86 30.26 -6.90
N PRO A 96 -13.20 31.58 -6.86
CA PRO A 96 -12.46 32.60 -7.58
C PRO A 96 -11.12 32.91 -6.89
N ALA A 97 -10.02 32.68 -7.61
CA ALA A 97 -8.65 32.96 -7.21
C ALA A 97 -8.13 34.31 -7.74
N GLY A 98 -8.66 34.77 -8.88
CA GLY A 98 -8.36 36.07 -9.49
C GLY A 98 -9.57 36.68 -10.19
N SER A 99 -9.34 37.60 -11.14
CA SER A 99 -10.39 38.24 -11.94
C SER A 99 -10.95 37.35 -13.05
N LYS A 100 -10.14 36.41 -13.57
CA LYS A 100 -10.55 35.36 -14.53
C LYS A 100 -9.99 33.97 -14.19
N ASN A 101 -9.30 33.86 -13.06
CA ASN A 101 -8.57 32.67 -12.63
C ASN A 101 -9.35 32.02 -11.49
N TYR A 102 -9.56 30.71 -11.59
CA TYR A 102 -10.41 29.93 -10.70
C TYR A 102 -9.66 28.69 -10.22
N GLN A 103 -9.92 28.25 -8.99
CA GLN A 103 -9.43 26.97 -8.46
C GLN A 103 -10.62 26.02 -8.32
N VAL A 104 -10.45 24.78 -8.78
CA VAL A 104 -11.44 23.70 -8.64
C VAL A 104 -11.70 23.41 -7.17
N GLN A 105 -12.88 22.88 -6.86
CA GLN A 105 -13.20 22.23 -5.60
C GLN A 105 -13.78 20.84 -5.89
N GLY A 106 -13.17 19.80 -5.31
CA GLY A 106 -13.46 18.41 -5.69
C GLY A 106 -12.90 18.05 -7.07
N PHE A 107 -13.65 17.27 -7.85
CA PHE A 107 -13.21 16.76 -9.15
C PHE A 107 -14.23 17.05 -10.26
N PRO A 108 -13.80 17.20 -11.53
CA PRO A 108 -14.68 17.52 -12.65
C PRO A 108 -15.44 16.29 -13.19
N SER A 109 -16.75 16.44 -13.41
CA SER A 109 -17.55 15.52 -14.23
C SER A 109 -17.22 15.71 -15.71
N TYR A 110 -17.13 14.61 -16.47
CA TYR A 110 -16.81 14.62 -17.90
C TYR A 110 -17.97 14.16 -18.77
N PHE A 111 -18.18 14.87 -19.88
CA PHE A 111 -19.11 14.52 -20.95
C PHE A 111 -18.33 14.53 -22.27
N LEU A 112 -18.58 13.56 -23.15
CA LEU A 112 -18.02 13.60 -24.51
C LEU A 112 -18.79 14.66 -25.33
N GLN A 113 -18.08 15.42 -26.15
CA GLN A 113 -18.69 16.15 -27.27
C GLN A 113 -19.02 15.11 -28.35
N SER A 114 -20.16 14.43 -28.21
CA SER A 114 -20.57 13.27 -29.03
C SER A 114 -20.72 13.67 -30.49
N ASP A 115 -21.41 14.78 -30.72
CA ASP A 115 -21.19 15.64 -31.87
C ASP A 115 -19.84 16.33 -31.71
N MET A 116 -18.96 16.17 -32.70
CA MET A 116 -17.92 17.18 -32.90
C MET A 116 -18.68 18.43 -33.39
N SER A 117 -18.99 19.36 -32.49
CA SER A 117 -19.92 20.45 -32.80
C SER A 117 -19.37 21.34 -33.92
N PRO A 118 -20.18 21.75 -34.91
CA PRO A 118 -19.78 22.77 -35.89
C PRO A 118 -19.39 24.08 -35.18
N PRO A 119 -18.36 24.81 -35.63
CA PRO A 119 -17.61 24.61 -36.87
C PRO A 119 -16.34 23.73 -36.74
N ASP A 120 -15.90 23.39 -35.53
CA ASP A 120 -14.52 22.95 -35.27
C ASP A 120 -14.25 21.44 -35.46
N GLN A 121 -15.19 20.71 -36.07
CA GLN A 121 -15.11 19.29 -36.46
C GLN A 121 -13.72 18.85 -36.94
N LYS A 122 -13.20 19.55 -37.95
CA LYS A 122 -11.89 19.27 -38.54
C LYS A 122 -10.73 19.48 -37.56
N HIS A 123 -10.85 20.47 -36.67
CA HIS A 123 -9.82 20.78 -35.68
C HIS A 123 -9.83 19.76 -34.52
N ILE A 124 -11.01 19.47 -33.96
CA ILE A 124 -11.21 18.48 -32.89
C ILE A 124 -10.75 17.09 -33.35
N CYS A 125 -11.14 16.64 -34.54
CA CYS A 125 -10.68 15.37 -35.09
C CYS A 125 -9.15 15.35 -35.32
N SER A 126 -8.56 16.46 -35.79
CA SER A 126 -7.11 16.55 -35.99
C SER A 126 -6.34 16.45 -34.67
N LEU A 127 -6.78 17.16 -33.63
CA LEU A 127 -6.20 17.07 -32.29
C LEU A 127 -6.34 15.66 -31.70
N PHE A 128 -7.53 15.05 -31.79
CA PHE A 128 -7.77 13.70 -31.30
C PHE A 128 -6.87 12.66 -31.98
N LEU A 129 -6.76 12.68 -33.31
CA LEU A 129 -5.90 11.75 -34.04
C LEU A 129 -4.41 11.98 -33.75
N LYS A 130 -3.99 13.23 -33.52
CA LYS A 130 -2.62 13.56 -33.10
C LYS A 130 -2.30 12.98 -31.72
N ASP A 131 -3.21 13.12 -30.75
CA ASP A 131 -3.07 12.52 -29.41
C ASP A 131 -3.13 10.98 -29.45
N CYS A 132 -3.82 10.40 -30.44
CA CYS A 132 -3.75 8.98 -30.79
C CYS A 132 -2.46 8.58 -31.55
N ASN A 133 -1.42 9.43 -31.54
CA ASN A 133 -0.12 9.23 -32.20
C ASN A 133 -0.20 8.99 -33.73
N VAL A 134 -1.20 9.52 -34.42
CA VAL A 134 -1.27 9.49 -35.89
C VAL A 134 -0.39 10.61 -36.48
N HIS A 135 0.48 10.27 -37.43
CA HIS A 135 1.32 11.25 -38.13
C HIS A 135 0.48 12.29 -38.89
N SER A 136 0.89 13.57 -38.80
CA SER A 136 0.21 14.73 -39.40
C SER A 136 -0.16 14.57 -40.88
N ASP A 137 0.70 13.91 -41.67
CA ASP A 137 0.45 13.67 -43.09
C ASP A 137 -0.73 12.70 -43.29
N THR A 138 -0.78 11.63 -42.48
CA THR A 138 -1.90 10.66 -42.47
C THR A 138 -3.20 11.32 -42.00
N ILE A 139 -3.13 12.23 -41.01
CA ILE A 139 -4.29 13.04 -40.58
C ILE A 139 -4.77 13.94 -41.73
N THR A 140 -3.86 14.58 -42.44
CA THR A 140 -4.17 15.50 -43.54
C THR A 140 -4.80 14.77 -44.74
N GLU A 141 -4.25 13.62 -45.12
CA GLU A 141 -4.86 12.71 -46.11
C GLU A 141 -6.27 12.27 -45.69
N PHE A 142 -6.45 11.86 -44.42
CA PHE A 142 -7.73 11.38 -43.88
C PHE A 142 -8.80 12.47 -43.93
N LEU A 143 -8.51 13.67 -43.42
CA LEU A 143 -9.46 14.78 -43.40
C LEU A 143 -9.81 15.24 -44.83
N ALA A 144 -8.85 15.25 -45.76
CA ALA A 144 -9.12 15.52 -47.16
C ALA A 144 -10.03 14.45 -47.80
N TRP A 145 -9.83 13.17 -47.44
CA TRP A 145 -10.66 12.06 -47.90
C TRP A 145 -12.09 12.07 -47.33
N VAL A 146 -12.26 12.39 -46.05
CA VAL A 146 -13.58 12.57 -45.41
C VAL A 146 -14.35 13.68 -46.13
N ASN A 147 -13.71 14.84 -46.32
CA ASN A 147 -14.31 15.97 -47.03
C ASN A 147 -14.75 15.63 -48.47
N ALA A 148 -14.02 14.74 -49.14
CA ALA A 148 -14.32 14.31 -50.51
C ALA A 148 -15.27 13.10 -50.62
N THR A 149 -15.62 12.43 -49.51
CA THR A 149 -16.40 11.17 -49.53
C THR A 149 -17.67 11.21 -48.68
N LEU A 150 -17.64 11.89 -47.53
CA LEU A 150 -18.70 11.89 -46.51
C LEU A 150 -19.16 13.30 -46.11
N GLY A 151 -18.28 14.30 -46.21
CA GLY A 151 -18.48 15.62 -45.61
C GLY A 151 -18.20 15.62 -44.10
N TYR A 152 -17.74 16.75 -43.55
CA TYR A 152 -17.41 16.86 -42.11
C TYR A 152 -18.66 16.79 -41.21
N GLU A 153 -19.82 17.21 -41.71
CA GLU A 153 -21.12 17.15 -41.02
C GLU A 153 -21.50 15.72 -40.59
N ASN A 154 -21.02 14.71 -41.33
CA ASN A 154 -21.25 13.29 -41.04
C ASN A 154 -20.11 12.63 -40.24
N LEU A 155 -19.11 13.37 -39.74
CA LEU A 155 -18.01 12.82 -38.95
C LEU A 155 -18.25 13.04 -37.44
N ASN A 156 -18.46 11.96 -36.70
CA ASN A 156 -18.61 11.99 -35.24
C ASN A 156 -17.79 10.89 -34.57
N PHE A 157 -17.73 10.86 -33.23
CA PHE A 157 -16.93 9.85 -32.53
C PHE A 157 -17.49 8.42 -32.62
N GLU A 158 -18.80 8.27 -32.85
CA GLU A 158 -19.45 6.97 -33.01
C GLU A 158 -18.95 6.26 -34.29
N ASN A 159 -18.97 6.96 -35.42
CA ASN A 159 -18.58 6.40 -36.71
C ASN A 159 -17.08 6.50 -37.02
N LEU A 160 -16.31 7.31 -36.27
CA LEU A 160 -14.87 7.52 -36.50
C LEU A 160 -14.08 6.21 -36.63
N ARG A 161 -14.41 5.18 -35.83
CA ARG A 161 -13.77 3.85 -35.92
C ARG A 161 -13.97 3.20 -37.29
N GLU A 162 -15.19 3.21 -37.80
CA GLU A 162 -15.55 2.60 -39.10
C GLU A 162 -15.03 3.44 -40.26
N THR A 163 -15.08 4.77 -40.13
CA THR A 163 -14.55 5.74 -41.08
C THR A 163 -13.03 5.60 -41.25
N LEU A 164 -12.28 5.42 -40.17
CA LEU A 164 -10.83 5.14 -40.20
C LEU A 164 -10.50 3.80 -40.88
N ARG A 165 -11.22 2.72 -40.53
CA ARG A 165 -11.05 1.39 -41.17
C ARG A 165 -11.32 1.45 -42.68
N THR A 166 -12.39 2.14 -43.08
CA THR A 166 -12.79 2.35 -44.48
C THR A 166 -11.75 3.16 -45.25
N PHE A 167 -11.17 4.20 -44.64
CA PHE A 167 -10.06 4.97 -45.22
C PHE A 167 -8.84 4.08 -45.50
N GLU A 168 -8.40 3.29 -44.51
CA GLU A 168 -7.27 2.37 -44.70
C GLU A 168 -7.53 1.33 -45.79
N GLU A 169 -8.74 0.74 -45.86
CA GLU A 169 -9.10 -0.16 -46.95
C GLU A 169 -9.00 0.49 -48.33
N LYS A 170 -9.43 1.76 -48.46
CA LYS A 170 -9.33 2.52 -49.71
C LYS A 170 -7.86 2.82 -50.05
N LYS A 171 -7.02 3.12 -49.05
CA LYS A 171 -5.57 3.30 -49.24
C LYS A 171 -4.90 1.99 -49.70
N LYS A 172 -5.26 0.84 -49.10
CA LYS A 172 -4.82 -0.50 -49.50
C LYS A 172 -5.25 -0.86 -50.94
N LYS A 173 -6.44 -0.45 -51.38
CA LYS A 173 -6.95 -0.68 -52.75
C LYS A 173 -6.26 0.19 -53.82
N ASN A 174 -5.77 1.38 -53.46
CA ASN A 174 -5.08 2.30 -54.38
C ASN A 174 -3.55 2.07 -54.47
N GLY A 175 -2.95 1.39 -53.48
CA GLY A 175 -1.51 1.05 -53.48
C GLY A 175 -1.17 -0.14 -54.39
N LYS A 176 -0.23 0.04 -55.33
CA LYS A 176 0.28 -1.08 -56.16
C LYS A 176 1.16 -2.03 -55.32
N LYS A 177 0.69 -3.28 -55.15
CA LYS A 177 1.48 -4.50 -54.87
C LYS A 177 2.81 -4.33 -54.09
N GLN A 178 2.77 -3.83 -52.85
CA GLN A 178 3.84 -4.04 -51.86
C GLN A 178 3.32 -3.78 -50.44
N SER A 179 2.39 -4.62 -49.98
CA SER A 179 1.85 -4.55 -48.61
C SER A 179 2.72 -5.32 -47.62
N THR A 180 3.64 -4.64 -46.93
CA THR A 180 4.21 -5.15 -45.67
C THR A 180 3.15 -5.18 -44.58
N GLU A 181 3.30 -6.07 -43.59
CA GLU A 181 2.35 -6.24 -42.46
C GLU A 181 2.16 -4.98 -41.59
N GLN A 182 3.01 -3.97 -41.77
CA GLN A 182 3.03 -2.73 -40.98
C GLN A 182 1.75 -1.92 -41.09
N ASP A 183 1.09 -1.88 -42.26
CA ASP A 183 -0.12 -1.06 -42.44
C ASP A 183 -1.33 -1.61 -41.67
N TYR A 184 -1.56 -2.93 -41.66
CA TYR A 184 -2.60 -3.53 -40.82
C TYR A 184 -2.31 -3.35 -39.32
N LYS A 185 -1.03 -3.21 -38.95
CA LYS A 185 -0.61 -2.92 -37.59
C LYS A 185 -0.95 -1.48 -37.15
N LYS A 186 -1.27 -0.57 -38.08
CA LYS A 186 -1.47 0.87 -37.80
C LYS A 186 -2.87 1.20 -37.27
N CYS A 187 -3.97 0.77 -37.90
CA CYS A 187 -5.31 0.87 -37.32
C CYS A 187 -5.39 0.20 -35.94
N CYS A 188 -4.85 -1.03 -35.85
CA CYS A 188 -4.74 -1.79 -34.61
C CYS A 188 -3.74 -1.20 -33.59
N SER A 189 -3.05 -0.11 -33.91
CA SER A 189 -2.28 0.71 -32.95
C SER A 189 -3.13 1.88 -32.45
N VAL A 190 -3.85 2.59 -33.33
CA VAL A 190 -4.75 3.69 -32.95
C VAL A 190 -5.82 3.21 -31.97
N GLU A 191 -6.47 2.07 -32.27
CA GLU A 191 -7.51 1.47 -31.41
C GLU A 191 -6.98 1.00 -30.03
N LYS A 192 -5.66 1.00 -29.81
CA LYS A 192 -5.01 0.66 -28.53
C LYS A 192 -4.45 1.87 -27.77
N THR A 193 -4.59 3.08 -28.31
CA THR A 193 -4.13 4.30 -27.62
C THR A 193 -5.12 4.72 -26.53
N ILE A 194 -4.59 5.21 -25.40
CA ILE A 194 -5.40 5.63 -24.24
C ILE A 194 -6.46 6.68 -24.62
N PRO A 195 -6.18 7.73 -25.43
CA PRO A 195 -7.21 8.68 -25.84
C PRO A 195 -8.36 8.03 -26.62
N PHE A 196 -8.05 7.08 -27.50
CA PHE A 196 -9.05 6.34 -28.27
C PHE A 196 -9.89 5.41 -27.37
N ILE A 197 -9.25 4.68 -26.47
CA ILE A 197 -9.93 3.83 -25.48
C ILE A 197 -10.89 4.68 -24.63
N ASN A 198 -10.41 5.81 -24.09
CA ASN A 198 -11.21 6.67 -23.21
C ASN A 198 -12.45 7.25 -23.92
N VAL A 199 -12.33 7.66 -25.19
CA VAL A 199 -13.49 8.13 -25.98
C VAL A 199 -14.48 7.00 -26.29
N MET A 200 -13.98 5.81 -26.62
CA MET A 200 -14.84 4.64 -26.88
C MET A 200 -15.54 4.15 -25.61
N THR A 201 -14.88 4.23 -24.45
CA THR A 201 -15.47 4.01 -23.13
C THR A 201 -16.55 5.05 -22.82
N ALA A 202 -16.28 6.34 -23.11
CA ALA A 202 -17.24 7.43 -22.87
C ALA A 202 -18.52 7.32 -23.70
N LEU A 203 -18.42 6.88 -24.96
CA LEU A 203 -19.58 6.59 -25.81
C LEU A 203 -20.46 5.46 -25.24
N LYS A 204 -19.84 4.40 -24.69
CA LYS A 204 -20.56 3.25 -24.13
C LYS A 204 -21.15 3.52 -22.75
N PHE A 205 -20.45 4.28 -21.91
CA PHE A 205 -20.75 4.43 -20.48
C PHE A 205 -20.70 5.90 -20.03
N PRO A 206 -21.62 6.75 -20.51
CA PRO A 206 -21.58 8.19 -20.20
C PRO A 206 -21.67 8.50 -18.70
N LYS A 207 -22.44 7.74 -17.92
CA LYS A 207 -22.53 7.93 -16.45
C LYS A 207 -21.20 7.67 -15.74
N ILE A 208 -20.36 6.78 -16.27
CA ILE A 208 -19.02 6.55 -15.71
C ILE A 208 -18.18 7.80 -15.89
N MET A 209 -18.28 8.50 -17.02
CA MET A 209 -17.56 9.76 -17.23
C MET A 209 -18.13 10.91 -16.39
N GLU A 210 -19.45 10.92 -16.16
CA GLU A 210 -20.13 11.91 -15.32
C GLU A 210 -19.76 11.76 -13.83
N PHE A 211 -19.87 10.56 -13.25
CA PHE A 211 -19.81 10.37 -11.80
C PHE A 211 -18.51 9.74 -11.28
N LEU A 212 -17.87 8.84 -12.02
CA LEU A 212 -16.69 8.13 -11.51
C LEU A 212 -15.46 9.01 -11.23
N PRO A 213 -15.19 10.13 -11.96
CA PRO A 213 -14.10 11.04 -11.59
C PRO A 213 -14.32 11.70 -10.22
N VAL A 214 -15.58 11.92 -9.85
CA VAL A 214 -15.97 12.57 -8.59
C VAL A 214 -15.99 11.57 -7.44
N LEU A 215 -16.57 10.40 -7.67
CA LEU A 215 -16.71 9.36 -6.64
C LEU A 215 -15.41 8.60 -6.34
N LEU A 216 -14.57 8.35 -7.35
CA LEU A 216 -13.38 7.47 -7.24
C LEU A 216 -12.19 8.04 -8.05
N PRO A 217 -11.72 9.26 -7.75
CA PRO A 217 -10.71 9.99 -8.54
C PRO A 217 -9.39 9.23 -8.70
N ARG A 218 -8.95 8.52 -7.64
CA ARG A 218 -7.71 7.71 -7.62
C ARG A 218 -7.78 6.50 -8.56
N HIS A 219 -8.98 5.90 -8.75
CA HIS A 219 -9.16 4.71 -9.60
C HIS A 219 -9.61 5.07 -11.04
N PHE A 220 -10.29 6.20 -11.24
CA PHE A 220 -10.93 6.59 -12.51
C PHE A 220 -10.08 6.34 -13.76
N LYS A 221 -8.82 6.82 -13.78
CA LYS A 221 -7.92 6.67 -14.94
C LYS A 221 -7.61 5.20 -15.27
N GLN A 222 -7.35 4.38 -14.26
CA GLN A 222 -7.07 2.96 -14.46
C GLN A 222 -8.34 2.20 -14.88
N LEU A 223 -9.49 2.57 -14.30
CA LEU A 223 -10.79 2.01 -14.65
C LEU A 223 -11.10 2.19 -16.14
N ILE A 224 -11.08 3.42 -16.65
CA ILE A 224 -11.43 3.69 -18.08
C ILE A 224 -10.40 3.19 -19.10
N SER A 225 -9.13 3.04 -18.70
CA SER A 225 -8.03 2.67 -19.61
C SER A 225 -7.75 1.16 -19.67
N SER A 226 -7.99 0.44 -18.57
CA SER A 226 -7.46 -0.92 -18.36
C SER A 226 -8.48 -1.95 -17.87
N SER A 227 -9.70 -1.56 -17.52
CA SER A 227 -10.72 -2.53 -17.05
C SER A 227 -11.43 -3.24 -18.18
N SER A 228 -11.98 -4.43 -17.88
CA SER A 228 -12.87 -5.12 -18.80
C SER A 228 -14.22 -4.40 -18.94
N GLU A 229 -14.85 -4.55 -20.10
CA GLU A 229 -16.18 -4.01 -20.38
C GLU A 229 -17.25 -4.55 -19.42
N GLU A 230 -17.03 -5.75 -18.84
CA GLU A 230 -17.87 -6.33 -17.79
C GLU A 230 -17.81 -5.55 -16.46
N VAL A 231 -16.62 -5.10 -16.04
CA VAL A 231 -16.46 -4.31 -14.81
C VAL A 231 -17.08 -2.93 -15.00
N LEU A 232 -16.85 -2.29 -16.15
CA LEU A 232 -17.47 -1.02 -16.49
C LEU A 232 -19.01 -1.15 -16.56
N GLY A 233 -19.54 -2.18 -17.20
CA GLY A 233 -20.98 -2.45 -17.25
C GLY A 233 -21.62 -2.69 -15.88
N LYS A 234 -20.91 -3.31 -14.93
CA LYS A 234 -21.35 -3.39 -13.52
C LYS A 234 -21.36 -2.02 -12.84
N ILE A 235 -20.35 -1.17 -13.08
CA ILE A 235 -20.27 0.18 -12.50
C ILE A 235 -21.40 1.08 -13.03
N ASP A 236 -21.68 1.09 -14.35
CA ASP A 236 -22.82 1.86 -14.89
C ASP A 236 -24.15 1.38 -14.29
N LYS A 237 -24.32 0.06 -14.13
CA LYS A 237 -25.48 -0.53 -13.46
C LYS A 237 -25.60 -0.08 -12.01
N PHE A 238 -24.49 0.00 -11.25
CA PHE A 238 -24.52 0.52 -9.88
C PHE A 238 -24.91 2.01 -9.89
N LEU A 239 -24.24 2.85 -10.68
CA LEU A 239 -24.56 4.28 -10.83
C LEU A 239 -26.02 4.52 -11.24
N GLY A 240 -26.58 3.64 -12.08
CA GLY A 240 -27.97 3.72 -12.55
C GLY A 240 -29.04 3.12 -11.63
N THR A 241 -28.70 2.38 -10.56
CA THR A 241 -29.71 1.66 -9.74
C THR A 241 -29.42 1.56 -8.25
N GLN A 242 -28.16 1.46 -7.84
CA GLN A 242 -27.72 1.25 -6.45
C GLN A 242 -26.36 1.95 -6.18
N PRO A 243 -26.27 3.29 -6.37
CA PRO A 243 -24.97 3.99 -6.33
C PRO A 243 -24.28 3.90 -4.96
N TRP A 244 -25.04 3.72 -3.88
CA TRP A 244 -24.53 3.51 -2.51
C TRP A 244 -23.56 2.34 -2.40
N LYS A 245 -23.61 1.35 -3.30
CA LYS A 245 -22.65 0.21 -3.32
C LYS A 245 -21.20 0.65 -3.51
N LEU A 246 -20.95 1.80 -4.14
CA LEU A 246 -19.60 2.35 -4.33
C LEU A 246 -19.02 2.95 -3.03
N GLY A 247 -19.86 3.26 -2.04
CA GLY A 247 -19.45 3.82 -0.75
C GLY A 247 -19.07 2.80 0.32
N PHE A 248 -18.81 1.54 -0.06
CA PHE A 248 -18.40 0.47 0.85
C PHE A 248 -17.31 -0.40 0.23
N ARG A 249 -16.07 -0.29 0.74
CA ARG A 249 -14.87 -1.01 0.28
C ARG A 249 -15.08 -2.52 0.16
N LYS A 250 -15.78 -3.15 1.12
CA LYS A 250 -16.02 -4.60 1.07
C LYS A 250 -16.97 -4.99 -0.09
N ILE A 251 -17.87 -4.11 -0.52
CA ILE A 251 -18.80 -4.36 -1.64
C ILE A 251 -18.10 -4.15 -2.98
N THR A 252 -17.32 -3.08 -3.14
CA THR A 252 -16.52 -2.84 -4.36
C THR A 252 -15.47 -3.93 -4.57
N TYR A 253 -14.76 -4.37 -3.52
CA TYR A 253 -13.87 -5.52 -3.61
C TYR A 253 -14.63 -6.81 -3.98
N ARG A 254 -15.73 -7.13 -3.28
CA ARG A 254 -16.50 -8.37 -3.50
C ARG A 254 -17.13 -8.47 -4.89
N GLU A 255 -17.70 -7.38 -5.41
CA GLU A 255 -18.52 -7.42 -6.64
C GLU A 255 -17.78 -6.91 -7.90
N LEU A 256 -16.76 -6.05 -7.73
CA LEU A 256 -16.00 -5.40 -8.81
C LEU A 256 -14.49 -5.73 -8.80
N LYS A 257 -13.94 -6.33 -7.72
CA LYS A 257 -12.50 -6.62 -7.54
C LYS A 257 -11.59 -5.38 -7.64
N LEU A 258 -12.08 -4.26 -7.10
CA LEU A 258 -11.32 -3.03 -6.92
C LEU A 258 -10.78 -2.98 -5.48
N LEU A 259 -9.48 -2.71 -5.32
CA LEU A 259 -8.81 -2.71 -4.02
C LEU A 259 -8.78 -1.28 -3.44
N GLN A 260 -8.96 -1.14 -2.12
CA GLN A 260 -9.03 0.16 -1.41
C GLN A 260 -9.98 1.17 -2.11
N CYS A 261 -11.12 0.70 -2.61
CA CYS A 261 -11.97 1.48 -3.52
C CYS A 261 -13.29 1.85 -2.83
N GLU A 262 -13.42 3.09 -2.34
CA GLU A 262 -14.58 3.55 -1.57
C GLU A 262 -14.89 5.02 -1.91
N ALA A 263 -16.15 5.31 -2.23
CA ALA A 263 -16.63 6.66 -2.51
C ALA A 263 -17.12 7.33 -1.22
N SER A 264 -16.56 8.48 -0.88
CA SER A 264 -16.90 9.21 0.36
C SER A 264 -18.32 9.79 0.33
N TRP A 265 -18.90 10.03 1.50
CA TRP A 265 -20.18 10.74 1.61
C TRP A 265 -20.12 12.17 1.02
N THR A 266 -18.98 12.85 1.15
CA THR A 266 -18.74 14.17 0.55
C THR A 266 -18.74 14.11 -0.98
N ALA A 267 -18.17 13.07 -1.59
CA ALA A 267 -18.23 12.86 -3.04
C ALA A 267 -19.66 12.59 -3.52
N PHE A 268 -20.45 11.79 -2.80
CA PHE A 268 -21.88 11.60 -3.13
C PHE A 268 -22.69 12.90 -3.03
N CYS A 269 -22.34 13.80 -2.12
CA CYS A 269 -22.99 15.12 -2.02
C CYS A 269 -22.70 16.04 -3.21
N GLN A 270 -21.58 15.85 -3.92
CA GLN A 270 -21.28 16.52 -5.19
C GLN A 270 -22.10 15.94 -6.37
N CYS A 271 -22.79 14.80 -6.19
CA CYS A 271 -23.63 14.17 -7.20
C CYS A 271 -25.11 14.01 -6.76
N PRO A 272 -25.90 15.11 -6.65
CA PRO A 272 -27.28 15.06 -6.16
C PRO A 272 -28.22 14.10 -6.91
N SER A 273 -27.99 13.89 -8.21
CA SER A 273 -28.72 12.94 -9.05
C SER A 273 -28.59 11.48 -8.55
N LEU A 274 -27.45 11.11 -7.97
CA LEU A 274 -27.24 9.79 -7.38
C LEU A 274 -27.89 9.65 -6.00
N LEU A 275 -27.94 10.72 -5.20
CA LEU A 275 -28.62 10.73 -3.91
C LEU A 275 -30.14 10.50 -4.06
N LEU A 276 -30.74 10.93 -5.16
CA LEU A 276 -32.15 10.65 -5.49
C LEU A 276 -32.44 9.17 -5.78
N LEU A 277 -31.41 8.37 -6.08
CA LEU A 277 -31.53 6.91 -6.29
C LEU A 277 -31.33 6.11 -4.99
N MET A 278 -31.08 6.75 -3.86
CA MET A 278 -30.86 6.10 -2.56
C MET A 278 -32.06 6.28 -1.63
N THR A 279 -32.35 5.24 -0.83
CA THR A 279 -33.24 5.38 0.33
C THR A 279 -32.54 6.14 1.47
N ASP A 280 -33.30 6.67 2.42
CA ASP A 280 -32.70 7.42 3.53
C ASP A 280 -31.92 6.51 4.50
N VAL A 281 -32.31 5.24 4.63
CA VAL A 281 -31.52 4.20 5.32
C VAL A 281 -30.16 3.97 4.66
N GLN A 282 -30.09 4.00 3.31
CA GLN A 282 -28.81 3.88 2.59
C GLN A 282 -27.93 5.12 2.77
N LYS A 283 -28.51 6.33 2.72
CA LYS A 283 -27.80 7.60 2.97
C LYS A 283 -27.27 7.68 4.40
N ASN A 284 -28.10 7.35 5.39
CA ASN A 284 -27.72 7.36 6.79
C ASN A 284 -26.74 6.24 7.12
N GLY A 285 -26.87 5.06 6.49
CA GLY A 285 -25.90 3.97 6.57
C GLY A 285 -24.49 4.39 6.09
N LEU A 286 -24.39 5.12 4.97
CA LEU A 286 -23.13 5.69 4.49
C LEU A 286 -22.50 6.67 5.50
N LYS A 287 -23.29 7.60 6.07
CA LYS A 287 -22.81 8.53 7.11
C LYS A 287 -22.35 7.78 8.37
N LEU A 288 -23.14 6.79 8.81
CA LEU A 288 -22.90 6.03 10.04
C LEU A 288 -21.64 5.17 9.92
N TYR A 289 -21.46 4.50 8.78
CA TYR A 289 -20.25 3.75 8.45
C TYR A 289 -19.02 4.66 8.32
N SER A 290 -19.15 5.83 7.70
CA SER A 290 -18.10 6.84 7.64
C SER A 290 -17.70 7.32 9.05
N LYS A 291 -18.67 7.61 9.95
CA LYS A 291 -18.35 8.01 11.33
C LYS A 291 -17.76 6.86 12.16
N LEU A 292 -18.18 5.61 11.91
CA LEU A 292 -17.55 4.43 12.50
C LEU A 292 -16.08 4.31 12.06
N LYS A 293 -15.79 4.42 10.76
CA LYS A 293 -14.40 4.46 10.23
C LYS A 293 -13.58 5.58 10.87
N GLN A 294 -14.12 6.80 10.94
CA GLN A 294 -13.45 7.93 11.57
C GLN A 294 -13.09 7.62 13.04
N LEU A 295 -14.05 7.16 13.85
CA LEU A 295 -13.80 6.84 15.27
C LEU A 295 -12.76 5.72 15.44
N CYS A 296 -12.82 4.68 14.60
CA CYS A 296 -11.83 3.59 14.57
C CYS A 296 -10.42 4.10 14.25
N ARG A 297 -10.27 4.97 13.23
CA ARG A 297 -9.00 5.60 12.85
C ARG A 297 -8.46 6.52 13.95
N GLU A 298 -9.23 7.53 14.36
CA GLU A 298 -8.84 8.58 15.32
C GLU A 298 -8.37 8.02 16.67
N HIS A 299 -8.98 6.93 17.13
CA HIS A 299 -8.78 6.40 18.48
C HIS A 299 -8.13 4.99 18.50
N GLY A 300 -7.73 4.44 17.34
CA GLY A 300 -7.21 3.07 17.22
C GLY A 300 -8.21 1.99 17.67
N HIS A 301 -9.51 2.26 17.58
CA HIS A 301 -10.57 1.40 18.13
C HIS A 301 -10.95 0.28 17.15
N THR A 302 -10.92 -0.97 17.61
CA THR A 302 -11.40 -2.13 16.81
C THR A 302 -12.94 -2.23 16.76
N TYR A 303 -13.62 -1.65 17.74
CA TYR A 303 -15.09 -1.53 17.81
C TYR A 303 -15.50 -0.21 18.48
N VAL A 304 -16.76 0.18 18.30
CA VAL A 304 -17.43 1.25 19.05
C VAL A 304 -18.70 0.68 19.68
N GLU A 305 -19.07 1.08 20.90
CA GLU A 305 -20.33 0.62 21.50
C GLU A 305 -21.53 1.31 20.81
N GLY A 306 -22.61 0.56 20.56
CA GLY A 306 -23.78 1.04 19.81
C GLY A 306 -24.39 2.36 20.35
N PRO A 307 -24.56 2.52 21.68
CA PRO A 307 -25.02 3.78 22.27
C PRO A 307 -24.07 4.96 22.03
N ASP A 308 -22.75 4.75 22.08
CA ASP A 308 -21.76 5.79 21.86
C ASP A 308 -21.77 6.25 20.40
N LEU A 309 -21.78 5.30 19.46
CA LEU A 309 -21.92 5.57 18.02
C LEU A 309 -23.22 6.34 17.73
N ALA A 310 -24.34 5.94 18.34
CA ALA A 310 -25.63 6.62 18.21
C ALA A 310 -25.60 8.04 18.78
N SER A 311 -24.87 8.27 19.88
CA SER A 311 -24.70 9.62 20.45
C SER A 311 -23.94 10.57 19.51
N GLN A 312 -22.91 10.07 18.83
CA GLN A 312 -22.06 10.83 17.90
C GLN A 312 -22.81 11.27 16.63
N VAL A 313 -23.80 10.50 16.17
CA VAL A 313 -24.62 10.83 14.99
C VAL A 313 -25.98 11.46 15.33
N SER A 314 -26.29 11.69 16.60
CA SER A 314 -27.59 12.20 17.08
C SER A 314 -28.03 13.55 16.47
N ASN A 315 -27.08 14.37 16.02
CA ASN A 315 -27.34 15.62 15.31
C ASN A 315 -27.72 15.42 13.82
N GLN A 316 -27.59 14.21 13.27
CA GLN A 316 -27.76 13.91 11.85
C GLN A 316 -28.91 12.92 11.55
N MET A 317 -29.29 12.10 12.52
CA MET A 317 -30.32 11.05 12.42
C MET A 317 -30.87 10.68 13.80
N SER A 318 -32.08 10.13 13.87
CA SER A 318 -32.70 9.71 15.13
C SER A 318 -32.16 8.36 15.62
N LEU A 319 -32.34 8.05 16.91
CA LEU A 319 -31.92 6.77 17.48
C LEU A 319 -32.56 5.55 16.78
N TYR A 320 -33.78 5.68 16.26
CA TYR A 320 -34.42 4.61 15.48
C TYR A 320 -33.67 4.36 14.16
N ASP A 321 -33.38 5.44 13.43
CA ASP A 321 -32.66 5.39 12.15
C ASP A 321 -31.26 4.77 12.32
N VAL A 322 -30.58 5.03 13.46
CA VAL A 322 -29.27 4.40 13.75
C VAL A 322 -29.39 2.88 13.80
N TRP A 323 -30.37 2.33 14.52
CA TRP A 323 -30.53 0.88 14.63
C TRP A 323 -30.96 0.24 13.30
N GLU A 324 -31.89 0.87 12.56
CA GLU A 324 -32.29 0.43 11.22
C GLU A 324 -31.10 0.45 10.24
N CYS A 325 -30.23 1.47 10.32
CA CYS A 325 -28.99 1.52 9.56
C CYS A 325 -27.97 0.46 10.00
N LEU A 326 -27.84 0.15 11.30
CA LEU A 326 -26.93 -0.90 11.78
C LEU A 326 -27.35 -2.29 11.29
N ASP A 327 -28.64 -2.61 11.30
CA ASP A 327 -29.14 -3.87 10.73
C ASP A 327 -28.94 -3.91 9.21
N PHE A 328 -29.21 -2.82 8.48
CA PHE A 328 -28.89 -2.73 7.05
C PHE A 328 -27.40 -2.94 6.73
N LEU A 329 -26.49 -2.29 7.47
CA LEU A 329 -25.04 -2.40 7.29
C LEU A 329 -24.53 -3.83 7.61
N LYS A 330 -25.20 -4.52 8.53
CA LYS A 330 -24.94 -5.92 8.88
C LYS A 330 -25.44 -6.87 7.80
N ASP A 331 -26.64 -6.67 7.26
CA ASP A 331 -27.21 -7.49 6.19
C ASP A 331 -26.38 -7.43 4.89
N ILE A 332 -25.86 -6.25 4.51
CA ILE A 332 -24.95 -6.13 3.35
C ILE A 332 -23.52 -6.66 3.64
N ASN A 333 -23.24 -7.03 4.89
CA ASN A 333 -21.98 -7.55 5.43
C ASN A 333 -20.81 -6.55 5.31
N VAL A 334 -21.00 -5.32 5.84
CA VAL A 334 -19.91 -4.31 5.99
C VAL A 334 -19.59 -3.96 7.44
N VAL A 335 -20.51 -4.25 8.38
CA VAL A 335 -20.25 -4.23 9.84
C VAL A 335 -20.61 -5.57 10.48
N SER A 336 -20.04 -5.85 11.65
CA SER A 336 -20.49 -6.91 12.55
C SER A 336 -21.03 -6.30 13.85
N TYR A 337 -22.08 -6.90 14.41
CA TYR A 337 -22.66 -6.46 15.68
C TYR A 337 -22.75 -7.63 16.66
N GLU A 338 -22.03 -7.54 17.78
CA GLU A 338 -22.02 -8.55 18.83
C GLU A 338 -22.01 -7.90 20.22
N LYS A 339 -22.86 -8.38 21.14
CA LYS A 339 -22.88 -7.99 22.57
C LYS A 339 -22.93 -6.46 22.82
N GLY A 340 -23.58 -5.69 21.94
CA GLY A 340 -23.68 -4.23 22.04
C GLY A 340 -22.60 -3.44 21.30
N ARG A 341 -21.60 -4.13 20.71
CA ARG A 341 -20.45 -3.53 20.03
C ARG A 341 -20.61 -3.62 18.51
N VAL A 342 -20.33 -2.51 17.83
CA VAL A 342 -20.31 -2.38 16.37
C VAL A 342 -18.85 -2.41 15.92
N PHE A 343 -18.53 -3.32 15.02
CA PHE A 343 -17.21 -3.48 14.41
C PHE A 343 -17.30 -3.22 12.91
N LEU A 344 -16.26 -2.65 12.30
CA LEU A 344 -16.06 -2.80 10.86
C LEU A 344 -15.84 -4.29 10.55
N TYR A 345 -16.44 -4.82 9.48
CA TYR A 345 -16.42 -6.26 9.20
C TYR A 345 -14.98 -6.81 9.14
N ASP A 346 -14.07 -6.09 8.50
CA ASP A 346 -12.68 -6.52 8.31
C ASP A 346 -11.89 -6.54 9.62
N LEU A 347 -12.08 -5.55 10.50
CA LEU A 347 -11.48 -5.53 11.84
C LEU A 347 -12.00 -6.68 12.71
N TYR A 348 -13.28 -7.02 12.62
CA TYR A 348 -13.87 -8.16 13.32
C TYR A 348 -13.34 -9.50 12.80
N GLN A 349 -13.17 -9.68 11.48
CA GLN A 349 -12.54 -10.88 10.95
C GLN A 349 -11.04 -10.94 11.30
N ALA A 350 -10.33 -9.82 11.35
CA ALA A 350 -8.94 -9.77 11.79
C ALA A 350 -8.81 -10.21 13.26
N GLU A 351 -9.56 -9.60 14.19
CA GLU A 351 -9.55 -9.98 15.61
C GLU A 351 -9.90 -11.48 15.81
N LYS A 352 -10.94 -11.96 15.12
CA LYS A 352 -11.36 -13.37 15.15
C LYS A 352 -10.31 -14.31 14.55
N SER A 353 -9.65 -13.92 13.46
CA SER A 353 -8.60 -14.70 12.79
C SER A 353 -7.35 -14.79 13.65
N ILE A 354 -6.94 -13.69 14.30
CA ILE A 354 -5.85 -13.65 15.27
C ILE A 354 -6.17 -14.56 16.46
N ALA A 355 -7.38 -14.46 17.04
CA ALA A 355 -7.81 -15.29 18.15
C ALA A 355 -7.82 -16.79 17.81
N SER A 356 -8.35 -17.17 16.63
CA SER A 356 -8.31 -18.56 16.15
C SER A 356 -6.87 -19.02 15.96
N SER A 357 -6.05 -18.24 15.25
CA SER A 357 -4.66 -18.61 14.95
C SER A 357 -3.82 -18.84 16.21
N ILE A 358 -4.00 -18.01 17.24
CA ILE A 358 -3.35 -18.20 18.55
C ILE A 358 -3.88 -19.48 19.22
N GLY A 359 -5.20 -19.68 19.24
CA GLY A 359 -5.82 -20.90 19.80
C GLY A 359 -5.37 -22.19 19.11
N ASP A 360 -5.23 -22.16 17.78
CA ASP A 360 -4.77 -23.29 16.96
C ASP A 360 -3.28 -23.56 17.14
N LEU A 361 -2.46 -22.53 17.40
CA LEU A 361 -1.05 -22.67 17.77
C LEU A 361 -0.88 -23.24 19.19
N MET A 362 -1.75 -22.86 20.14
CA MET A 362 -1.74 -23.38 21.52
C MET A 362 -2.23 -24.83 21.64
N GLN A 363 -2.96 -25.36 20.64
CA GLN A 363 -3.43 -26.75 20.58
C GLN A 363 -2.44 -27.73 19.93
N ARG A 364 -1.32 -27.25 19.39
CA ARG A 364 -0.29 -28.09 18.75
C ARG A 364 0.50 -28.90 19.81
N PRO A 365 1.12 -30.03 19.41
CA PRO A 365 2.03 -30.76 20.30
C PRO A 365 3.13 -29.83 20.85
N PRO A 366 3.63 -30.07 22.07
CA PRO A 366 4.50 -29.14 22.78
C PRO A 366 5.76 -28.82 21.98
N TRP A 367 6.04 -27.52 21.89
CA TRP A 367 7.27 -26.99 21.33
C TRP A 367 8.44 -27.34 22.25
N CYS A 368 9.57 -27.77 21.68
CA CYS A 368 10.73 -28.14 22.48
C CYS A 368 12.04 -27.71 21.79
N LEU A 369 12.63 -26.62 22.26
CA LEU A 369 14.01 -26.26 21.96
C LEU A 369 14.90 -26.82 23.07
N HIS A 370 15.64 -27.89 22.77
CA HIS A 370 16.46 -28.60 23.74
C HIS A 370 17.77 -27.83 24.03
N VAL A 371 17.70 -26.77 24.83
CA VAL A 371 18.82 -25.86 25.15
C VAL A 371 18.91 -25.62 26.66
N ASP A 372 20.13 -25.68 27.19
CA ASP A 372 20.45 -25.36 28.57
C ASP A 372 20.36 -23.84 28.82
N VAL A 373 19.22 -23.38 29.36
CA VAL A 373 18.93 -21.98 29.65
C VAL A 373 19.95 -21.35 30.59
N LYS A 374 20.50 -22.11 31.55
CA LYS A 374 21.47 -21.61 32.52
C LYS A 374 22.82 -21.35 31.83
N LYS A 375 23.27 -22.25 30.94
CA LYS A 375 24.47 -22.02 30.10
C LYS A 375 24.31 -20.89 29.09
N VAL A 376 23.09 -20.64 28.58
CA VAL A 376 22.81 -19.43 27.79
C VAL A 376 23.07 -18.17 28.60
N LEU A 377 22.42 -18.03 29.77
CA LEU A 377 22.54 -16.83 30.61
C LEU A 377 23.94 -16.64 31.20
N ALA A 378 24.65 -17.72 31.53
CA ALA A 378 26.05 -17.69 31.93
C ALA A 378 26.94 -17.06 30.84
N SER A 379 26.81 -17.52 29.59
CA SER A 379 27.63 -17.03 28.46
C SER A 379 27.44 -15.54 28.13
N ILE A 380 26.29 -14.95 28.49
CA ILE A 380 26.03 -13.51 28.32
C ILE A 380 26.84 -12.68 29.32
N ARG A 381 27.14 -13.22 30.52
CA ARG A 381 27.85 -12.50 31.58
C ARG A 381 29.36 -12.49 31.38
N THR A 382 29.93 -13.57 30.85
CA THR A 382 31.37 -13.67 30.56
C THR A 382 31.80 -12.86 29.33
N GLN A 383 30.89 -12.56 28.39
CA GLN A 383 31.19 -11.76 27.19
C GLN A 383 31.11 -10.23 27.40
N LYS A 384 31.37 -9.73 28.62
CA LYS A 384 31.44 -8.29 28.89
C LYS A 384 32.84 -7.77 28.50
N PRO A 385 32.98 -6.74 27.65
CA PRO A 385 34.27 -6.40 27.03
C PRO A 385 35.27 -5.74 27.98
N GLU A 386 36.54 -6.12 27.87
CA GLU A 386 37.69 -5.46 28.49
C GLU A 386 38.11 -4.16 27.76
N ASP A 387 37.17 -3.24 27.52
CA ASP A 387 37.46 -1.95 26.88
C ASP A 387 37.54 -0.81 27.91
N SER A 388 38.67 -0.71 28.63
CA SER A 388 38.91 0.41 29.56
C SER A 388 40.38 0.78 29.81
N ARG A 389 41.27 0.74 28.78
CA ARG A 389 42.65 1.24 28.96
C ARG A 389 43.40 1.78 27.72
N ARG A 390 43.01 2.99 27.26
CA ARG A 390 43.82 4.04 26.57
C ARG A 390 42.88 5.20 26.20
N GLY A 391 43.23 6.48 26.31
CA GLY A 391 44.40 7.14 26.91
C GLY A 391 44.34 8.65 26.63
N ASP A 392 44.34 9.48 27.69
CA ASP A 392 44.29 10.96 27.65
C ASP A 392 45.60 11.58 27.08
N PRO A 393 45.71 12.89 26.70
CA PRO A 393 45.23 14.05 27.49
C PRO A 393 44.67 15.28 26.72
N LEU A 394 43.96 16.20 27.42
CA LEU A 394 44.48 17.57 27.70
C LEU A 394 43.56 18.52 28.53
N ASN A 395 44.12 18.95 29.68
CA ASN A 395 44.16 20.32 30.24
C ASN A 395 43.16 20.85 31.32
N GLU A 396 43.77 21.40 32.38
CA GLU A 396 43.34 22.48 33.31
C GLU A 396 41.91 22.41 33.92
N SER A 397 41.75 21.99 35.18
CA SER A 397 42.17 22.80 36.34
C SER A 397 42.06 22.07 37.70
N LYS A 398 42.88 22.52 38.66
CA LYS A 398 42.92 22.18 40.11
C LYS A 398 42.76 23.49 40.93
N PRO A 399 42.64 23.54 42.29
CA PRO A 399 43.03 22.54 43.32
C PRO A 399 41.92 22.21 44.37
N ASP A 400 42.11 21.35 45.39
CA ASP A 400 42.93 20.11 45.49
C ASP A 400 42.13 18.93 46.13
N GLU A 401 42.18 18.44 47.39
CA GLU A 401 43.06 18.49 48.60
C GLU A 401 42.70 17.24 49.47
N THR A 402 43.52 16.60 50.33
CA THR A 402 44.89 16.83 50.85
C THR A 402 45.53 15.47 51.26
N LEU A 403 46.87 15.34 51.23
CA LEU A 403 47.73 14.23 51.78
C LEU A 403 47.58 12.82 51.13
N GLU A 404 48.61 12.13 50.61
CA GLU A 404 49.94 11.70 51.17
C GLU A 404 49.82 10.47 52.10
N THR A 405 50.67 9.42 52.08
CA THR A 405 51.89 9.03 51.29
C THR A 405 52.00 7.47 51.30
N SER A 406 52.95 6.70 50.71
CA SER A 406 54.21 6.91 49.94
C SER A 406 54.60 5.68 49.07
N GLU A 407 55.60 5.86 48.20
CA GLU A 407 56.75 4.98 47.84
C GLU A 407 56.56 3.44 47.69
N ALA A 408 56.70 2.85 46.48
CA ALA A 408 57.94 2.40 45.77
C ALA A 408 58.38 0.95 46.16
N SER A 409 59.14 0.11 45.43
CA SER A 409 59.96 0.11 44.19
C SER A 409 60.20 -1.37 43.75
N THR A 410 60.71 -1.84 42.59
CA THR A 410 60.96 -1.34 41.22
C THR A 410 61.52 -2.50 40.34
N GLN A 411 61.14 -2.60 39.04
CA GLN A 411 61.66 -3.54 38.00
C GLN A 411 61.42 -5.06 38.23
N ASP A 412 61.58 -5.99 37.27
CA ASP A 412 62.09 -5.92 35.88
C ASP A 412 61.27 -6.79 34.88
N SER A 413 61.72 -6.81 33.63
CA SER A 413 61.12 -7.31 32.38
C SER A 413 61.20 -8.84 32.21
N GLY A 414 60.27 -9.40 31.40
CA GLY A 414 60.34 -10.81 30.98
C GLY A 414 59.20 -11.23 30.04
N ASP A 415 59.37 -11.01 28.74
CA ASP A 415 58.51 -11.63 27.71
C ASP A 415 58.69 -13.15 27.71
N HIS A 416 57.59 -13.91 27.68
CA HIS A 416 57.43 -15.10 26.83
C HIS A 416 55.93 -15.40 26.61
N ILE A 417 55.61 -16.11 25.53
CA ILE A 417 54.26 -16.31 24.97
C ILE A 417 53.98 -17.82 24.87
N TRP A 418 52.70 -18.21 24.77
CA TRP A 418 52.18 -19.58 24.62
C TRP A 418 52.28 -20.38 25.95
N ASP A 419 51.32 -21.23 26.31
CA ASP A 419 50.56 -22.16 25.46
C ASP A 419 49.03 -22.15 25.70
N ASP A 420 48.29 -22.85 24.84
CA ASP A 420 46.82 -22.95 24.79
C ASP A 420 46.26 -24.04 25.75
N GLY A 421 45.01 -23.91 26.22
CA GLY A 421 44.43 -24.85 27.18
C GLY A 421 43.19 -24.39 27.95
N GLU A 422 42.09 -24.08 27.26
CA GLU A 422 40.77 -23.96 27.91
C GLU A 422 40.24 -25.34 28.35
N ASP A 423 40.54 -25.73 29.59
CA ASP A 423 39.94 -26.90 30.26
C ASP A 423 38.43 -26.68 30.48
N GLU A 424 37.57 -27.65 30.11
CA GLU A 424 36.10 -27.57 30.25
C GLU A 424 35.64 -27.78 31.71
N GLY A 425 36.09 -26.88 32.59
CA GLY A 425 35.68 -26.83 33.99
C GLY A 425 34.18 -26.53 34.12
N ASN A 426 33.41 -27.51 34.60
CA ASN A 426 31.98 -27.36 34.92
C ASN A 426 31.77 -26.46 36.15
N ALA A 427 31.96 -25.14 35.97
CA ALA A 427 31.60 -24.12 36.94
C ALA A 427 30.08 -23.87 36.87
N GLU A 428 29.30 -24.70 37.57
CA GLU A 428 27.88 -24.43 37.81
C GLU A 428 27.73 -23.12 38.59
N ILE A 429 27.22 -22.08 37.92
CA ILE A 429 26.94 -20.78 38.55
C ILE A 429 25.72 -20.96 39.49
N PRO A 430 25.79 -20.53 40.77
CA PRO A 430 24.66 -20.62 41.69
C PRO A 430 23.40 -19.92 41.15
N ASP A 431 22.25 -20.59 41.26
CA ASP A 431 20.95 -20.07 40.78
C ASP A 431 20.57 -18.72 41.41
N ASP A 432 21.01 -18.50 42.66
CA ASP A 432 20.89 -17.26 43.42
C ASP A 432 21.64 -16.06 42.82
N GLN A 433 22.44 -16.25 41.77
CA GLN A 433 23.00 -15.15 40.97
C GLN A 433 22.22 -14.83 39.68
N LEU A 434 21.39 -15.73 39.17
CA LEU A 434 20.71 -15.53 37.87
C LEU A 434 19.46 -14.65 37.98
N ASP A 435 19.16 -13.92 36.90
CA ASP A 435 17.92 -13.13 36.81
C ASP A 435 16.76 -14.08 36.48
N GLN A 436 15.95 -14.39 37.48
CA GLN A 436 14.91 -15.41 37.41
C GLN A 436 13.78 -15.06 36.42
N ASP A 437 13.52 -13.77 36.18
CA ASP A 437 12.59 -13.35 35.12
C ASP A 437 13.16 -13.69 33.72
N GLN A 438 14.48 -13.63 33.56
CA GLN A 438 15.16 -14.02 32.32
C GLN A 438 15.24 -15.55 32.15
N VAL A 439 15.41 -16.30 33.25
CA VAL A 439 15.33 -17.78 33.24
C VAL A 439 13.95 -18.22 32.76
N ALA A 440 12.88 -17.78 33.46
CA ALA A 440 11.51 -18.15 33.14
C ALA A 440 11.11 -17.72 31.71
N ALA A 441 11.55 -16.54 31.25
CA ALA A 441 11.30 -16.08 29.88
C ALA A 441 11.93 -17.00 28.82
N LEU A 442 13.15 -17.50 29.04
CA LEU A 442 13.81 -18.42 28.11
C LEU A 442 13.23 -19.84 28.19
N GLU A 443 12.88 -20.33 29.38
CA GLU A 443 12.18 -21.61 29.55
C GLU A 443 10.82 -21.62 28.83
N MET A 444 10.07 -20.51 28.89
CA MET A 444 8.83 -20.35 28.12
C MET A 444 9.08 -20.39 26.61
N VAL A 445 10.11 -19.70 26.09
CA VAL A 445 10.49 -19.75 24.66
C VAL A 445 10.92 -21.16 24.23
N CYS A 446 11.55 -21.92 25.11
CA CYS A 446 11.92 -23.30 24.82
C CYS A 446 10.73 -24.28 24.81
N SER A 447 9.65 -23.95 25.51
CA SER A 447 8.51 -24.86 25.78
C SER A 447 7.21 -24.53 25.04
N ASN A 448 7.08 -23.33 24.46
CA ASN A 448 5.84 -22.85 23.85
C ASN A 448 6.08 -22.30 22.43
N ALA A 449 5.20 -22.68 21.49
CA ALA A 449 5.27 -22.23 20.09
C ALA A 449 5.03 -20.73 19.91
N VAL A 450 4.39 -20.08 20.89
CA VAL A 450 4.17 -18.62 20.96
C VAL A 450 4.51 -18.18 22.39
N THR A 451 5.40 -17.21 22.55
CA THR A 451 5.77 -16.62 23.85
C THR A 451 5.85 -15.10 23.72
N VAL A 452 5.22 -14.37 24.64
CA VAL A 452 5.22 -12.89 24.67
C VAL A 452 6.04 -12.40 25.85
N ILE A 453 7.20 -11.79 25.58
CA ILE A 453 8.10 -11.27 26.62
C ILE A 453 7.94 -9.75 26.72
N SER A 454 7.22 -9.29 27.74
CA SER A 454 7.05 -7.86 28.05
C SER A 454 8.13 -7.33 29.00
N GLY A 455 8.27 -6.00 29.13
CA GLY A 455 9.15 -5.37 30.11
C GLY A 455 9.70 -4.02 29.66
N LYS A 456 10.25 -3.25 30.60
CA LYS A 456 10.75 -1.87 30.37
C LYS A 456 11.97 -1.82 29.44
N GLY A 457 12.39 -0.61 29.07
CA GLY A 457 13.68 -0.40 28.42
C GLY A 457 14.84 -0.87 29.31
N GLY A 458 15.89 -1.43 28.70
CA GLY A 458 17.11 -1.88 29.42
C GLY A 458 17.10 -3.32 29.96
N CYS A 459 15.94 -3.95 30.20
CA CYS A 459 15.85 -5.27 30.85
C CYS A 459 16.19 -6.50 29.96
N GLY A 460 17.28 -6.44 29.20
CA GLY A 460 17.92 -7.62 28.55
C GLY A 460 17.17 -8.34 27.41
N LYS A 461 15.85 -8.22 27.27
CA LYS A 461 14.98 -9.03 26.38
C LYS A 461 15.56 -9.41 25.02
N THR A 462 15.97 -8.43 24.21
CA THR A 462 16.54 -8.66 22.87
C THR A 462 17.83 -9.49 22.94
N THR A 463 18.68 -9.25 23.93
CA THR A 463 19.96 -9.94 24.12
C THR A 463 19.74 -11.41 24.51
N ILE A 464 18.92 -11.69 25.53
CA ILE A 464 18.75 -13.06 26.04
C ILE A 464 18.18 -14.00 24.98
N VAL A 465 17.15 -13.56 24.25
CA VAL A 465 16.51 -14.39 23.22
C VAL A 465 17.45 -14.58 22.01
N SER A 466 18.22 -13.55 21.65
CA SER A 466 19.18 -13.68 20.54
C SER A 466 20.36 -14.59 20.88
N HIS A 467 20.82 -14.58 22.13
CA HIS A 467 21.85 -15.52 22.60
C HIS A 467 21.33 -16.96 22.69
N LEU A 468 20.06 -17.18 23.05
CA LEU A 468 19.42 -18.51 22.99
C LEU A 468 19.50 -19.09 21.56
N PHE A 469 19.03 -18.34 20.56
CA PHE A 469 19.06 -18.81 19.17
C PHE A 469 20.47 -18.89 18.59
N ARG A 470 21.40 -18.03 19.02
CA ARG A 470 22.82 -18.13 18.64
C ARG A 470 23.50 -19.36 19.25
N GLN A 471 23.22 -19.72 20.50
CA GLN A 471 23.68 -21.00 21.06
C GLN A 471 23.03 -22.18 20.33
N ARG A 472 21.74 -22.12 19.98
CA ARG A 472 21.08 -23.19 19.20
C ARG A 472 21.75 -23.42 17.85
N GLU A 473 22.05 -22.35 17.09
CA GLU A 473 22.72 -22.48 15.79
C GLU A 473 24.18 -22.95 15.92
N LEU A 474 24.86 -22.67 17.04
CA LEU A 474 26.19 -23.19 17.34
C LEU A 474 26.18 -24.66 17.76
N LEU A 475 25.17 -25.09 18.55
CA LEU A 475 24.95 -26.48 18.92
C LEU A 475 24.61 -27.32 17.67
N GLU A 476 23.70 -26.86 16.82
CA GLU A 476 23.37 -27.55 15.56
C GLU A 476 24.61 -27.72 14.66
N LYS A 477 25.46 -26.68 14.55
CA LYS A 477 26.74 -26.78 13.81
C LYS A 477 27.73 -27.75 14.46
N ARG A 478 27.77 -27.83 15.80
CA ARG A 478 28.64 -28.74 16.55
C ARG A 478 28.14 -30.19 16.44
N GLU A 479 26.83 -30.41 16.49
CA GLU A 479 26.16 -31.70 16.28
C GLU A 479 26.36 -32.21 14.84
N VAL A 480 26.15 -31.37 13.82
CA VAL A 480 26.39 -31.73 12.42
C VAL A 480 27.88 -32.01 12.17
N LYS A 481 28.79 -31.18 12.70
CA LYS A 481 30.23 -31.43 12.59
C LYS A 481 30.61 -32.76 13.26
N LYS A 482 30.11 -33.02 14.48
CA LYS A 482 30.37 -34.30 15.17
C LYS A 482 29.78 -35.49 14.41
N ALA A 483 28.58 -35.37 13.83
CA ALA A 483 27.98 -36.43 13.03
C ALA A 483 28.80 -36.74 11.76
N CYS A 484 29.43 -35.74 11.13
CA CYS A 484 30.41 -35.97 10.07
C CYS A 484 31.69 -36.64 10.62
N GLU A 485 32.23 -36.19 11.75
CA GLU A 485 33.44 -36.75 12.35
C GLU A 485 33.25 -38.18 12.88
N ASP A 486 32.06 -38.52 13.40
CA ASP A 486 31.67 -39.87 13.80
C ASP A 486 31.52 -40.77 12.54
N PHE A 487 30.92 -40.26 11.45
CA PHE A 487 30.77 -40.98 10.17
C PHE A 487 32.11 -41.18 9.43
N GLU A 488 33.06 -40.26 9.57
CA GLU A 488 34.45 -40.40 9.07
C GLU A 488 35.30 -41.39 9.91
N GLN A 489 34.82 -41.79 11.10
CA GLN A 489 35.49 -42.76 11.98
C GLN A 489 34.89 -44.18 11.91
N ASP A 490 33.73 -44.37 11.29
CA ASP A 490 33.05 -45.66 11.20
C ASP A 490 33.74 -46.57 10.16
N GLN A 491 34.35 -47.68 10.59
CA GLN A 491 35.31 -48.44 9.76
C GLN A 491 34.68 -49.47 8.79
N ASP A 492 33.37 -49.68 8.81
CA ASP A 492 32.64 -50.64 7.94
C ASP A 492 32.07 -49.97 6.66
N VAL A 493 32.87 -49.15 5.97
CA VAL A 493 32.49 -48.53 4.68
C VAL A 493 32.84 -49.46 3.49
N PRO A 494 31.88 -49.90 2.66
CA PRO A 494 32.16 -50.70 1.46
C PRO A 494 33.01 -49.94 0.42
N GLU A 495 33.97 -50.64 -0.19
CA GLU A 495 35.04 -50.06 -1.04
C GLU A 495 34.56 -49.21 -2.24
N GLU A 496 33.29 -49.34 -2.66
CA GLU A 496 32.72 -48.59 -3.79
C GLU A 496 32.64 -47.07 -3.55
N TRP A 497 32.65 -46.59 -2.30
CA TRP A 497 32.40 -45.17 -1.97
C TRP A 497 33.65 -44.27 -1.97
N VAL A 498 34.86 -44.83 -2.08
CA VAL A 498 36.14 -44.09 -1.93
C VAL A 498 36.38 -43.04 -3.04
N THR A 499 35.59 -43.05 -4.13
CA THR A 499 35.82 -42.24 -5.34
C THR A 499 35.09 -40.89 -5.40
N PHE A 500 34.37 -40.47 -4.36
CA PHE A 500 33.55 -39.23 -4.37
C PHE A 500 34.20 -37.97 -3.73
N THR A 501 35.49 -38.01 -3.40
CA THR A 501 36.22 -36.99 -2.61
C THR A 501 36.51 -35.64 -3.32
N GLN A 502 35.82 -35.30 -4.43
CA GLN A 502 35.96 -34.00 -5.12
C GLN A 502 34.63 -33.36 -5.57
N GLN A 503 33.61 -33.39 -4.72
CA GLN A 503 32.52 -32.41 -4.80
C GLN A 503 32.39 -31.67 -3.47
N LYS A 504 32.14 -30.34 -3.52
CA LYS A 504 31.71 -29.61 -2.33
C LYS A 504 30.45 -30.31 -1.79
N PRO A 505 30.33 -30.57 -0.48
CA PRO A 505 29.07 -31.07 0.04
C PRO A 505 27.95 -30.11 -0.35
N PRO A 506 26.77 -30.60 -0.78
CA PRO A 506 25.62 -29.73 -0.96
C PRO A 506 25.37 -29.01 0.37
N LYS A 507 24.91 -27.75 0.31
CA LYS A 507 24.53 -27.03 1.54
C LYS A 507 23.52 -27.90 2.29
N ALA A 508 23.88 -28.37 3.48
CA ALA A 508 22.94 -29.04 4.36
C ALA A 508 21.78 -28.08 4.63
N ASP A 509 20.55 -28.54 4.41
CA ASP A 509 19.36 -27.80 4.82
C ASP A 509 19.42 -27.62 6.33
N LYS A 510 19.52 -26.37 6.80
CA LYS A 510 19.55 -26.09 8.24
C LYS A 510 18.28 -26.65 8.88
N ALA A 511 18.46 -27.37 9.99
CA ALA A 511 17.33 -27.87 10.76
C ALA A 511 16.53 -26.70 11.32
N ILE A 512 17.19 -25.58 11.65
CA ILE A 512 16.59 -24.34 12.14
C ILE A 512 17.07 -23.13 11.32
N GLU A 513 16.11 -22.36 10.78
CA GLU A 513 16.32 -21.00 10.28
C GLU A 513 15.53 -20.01 11.15
N VAL A 514 16.18 -18.91 11.53
CA VAL A 514 15.64 -17.91 12.48
C VAL A 514 15.53 -16.56 11.76
N LEU A 515 14.30 -16.10 11.55
CA LEU A 515 14.01 -14.82 10.92
C LEU A 515 13.64 -13.76 11.97
N LEU A 516 14.44 -12.69 12.06
CA LEU A 516 14.14 -11.55 12.93
C LEU A 516 13.27 -10.51 12.21
N THR A 517 12.18 -10.08 12.85
CA THR A 517 11.31 -9.01 12.30
C THR A 517 10.98 -7.93 13.33
N ALA A 518 10.68 -6.73 12.82
CA ALA A 518 10.23 -5.57 13.61
C ALA A 518 9.22 -4.73 12.82
N PRO A 519 8.36 -3.91 13.47
CA PRO A 519 7.35 -3.12 12.76
C PRO A 519 7.96 -1.99 11.91
N THR A 520 9.11 -1.42 12.31
CA THR A 520 9.74 -0.28 11.61
C THR A 520 11.17 -0.60 11.17
N GLY A 521 11.63 0.05 10.08
CA GLY A 521 13.01 -0.09 9.59
C GLY A 521 14.08 0.35 10.60
N LYS A 522 13.76 1.34 11.47
CA LYS A 522 14.64 1.76 12.57
C LYS A 522 14.79 0.66 13.62
N ALA A 523 13.69 0.00 14.01
CA ALA A 523 13.71 -1.13 14.94
C ALA A 523 14.44 -2.34 14.33
N ALA A 524 14.17 -2.69 13.06
CA ALA A 524 14.88 -3.77 12.36
C ALA A 524 16.39 -3.51 12.26
N GLY A 525 16.80 -2.28 11.96
CA GLY A 525 18.22 -1.87 11.97
C GLY A 525 18.88 -2.04 13.35
N LEU A 526 18.17 -1.67 14.42
CA LEU A 526 18.63 -1.84 15.80
C LEU A 526 18.74 -3.32 16.21
N LEU A 527 17.81 -4.18 15.76
CA LEU A 527 17.92 -5.63 15.94
C LEU A 527 19.16 -6.17 15.24
N ARG A 528 19.37 -5.83 13.96
CA ARG A 528 20.55 -6.26 13.20
C ARG A 528 21.85 -5.88 13.91
N GLN A 529 21.95 -4.63 14.40
CA GLN A 529 23.12 -4.15 15.13
C GLN A 529 23.35 -4.89 16.47
N LYS A 530 22.28 -5.17 17.24
CA LYS A 530 22.40 -5.78 18.58
C LYS A 530 22.57 -7.30 18.58
N THR A 531 22.23 -7.97 17.48
CA THR A 531 22.12 -9.44 17.44
C THR A 531 23.06 -10.09 16.42
N GLY A 532 23.53 -9.34 15.42
CA GLY A 532 24.35 -9.87 14.33
C GLY A 532 23.57 -10.66 13.26
N PHE A 533 22.29 -10.97 13.49
CA PHE A 533 21.45 -11.67 12.52
C PHE A 533 20.83 -10.71 11.50
N HIS A 534 20.41 -11.26 10.35
CA HIS A 534 19.57 -10.53 9.41
C HIS A 534 18.21 -10.21 10.06
N ALA A 535 17.79 -8.96 9.95
CA ALA A 535 16.52 -8.47 10.48
C ALA A 535 15.82 -7.57 9.45
N TYR A 536 14.52 -7.75 9.32
CA TYR A 536 13.66 -7.16 8.28
C TYR A 536 12.47 -6.43 8.90
N THR A 537 11.77 -5.60 8.13
CA THR A 537 10.46 -5.10 8.57
C THR A 537 9.38 -6.18 8.43
N LEU A 538 8.32 -6.09 9.22
CA LEU A 538 7.13 -6.94 9.09
C LEU A 538 6.60 -6.90 7.64
N CYS A 539 6.53 -5.70 7.06
CA CYS A 539 6.06 -5.47 5.70
C CYS A 539 6.96 -6.14 4.64
N GLN A 540 8.28 -6.12 4.78
CA GLN A 540 9.19 -6.83 3.86
C GLN A 540 8.90 -8.33 3.86
N VAL A 541 8.83 -8.95 5.03
CA VAL A 541 8.61 -10.40 5.15
C VAL A 541 7.25 -10.83 4.58
N ILE A 542 6.21 -10.00 4.74
CA ILE A 542 4.87 -10.28 4.21
C ILE A 542 4.76 -9.97 2.71
N LEU A 543 5.34 -8.86 2.22
CA LEU A 543 5.12 -8.36 0.86
C LEU A 543 6.16 -8.84 -0.17
N ASP A 544 7.42 -9.06 0.23
CA ASP A 544 8.46 -9.60 -0.67
C ASP A 544 8.26 -11.11 -0.94
N SER A 545 7.25 -11.74 -0.32
CA SER A 545 6.90 -13.17 -0.47
C SER A 545 6.18 -13.53 -1.78
N TYR A 546 6.33 -12.74 -2.86
CA TYR A 546 5.94 -13.10 -4.23
C TYR A 546 6.87 -12.45 -5.27
N PRO A 547 7.21 -13.12 -6.40
CA PRO A 547 6.82 -14.48 -6.80
C PRO A 547 7.93 -15.54 -6.61
N ALA A 548 7.53 -16.81 -6.61
CA ALA A 548 8.33 -18.01 -6.30
C ALA A 548 8.68 -18.17 -4.80
N LEU A 549 9.09 -19.39 -4.42
CA LEU A 549 9.15 -19.87 -3.04
C LEU A 549 10.31 -19.25 -2.22
N SER A 550 10.21 -19.46 -0.90
CA SER A 550 11.32 -19.73 0.05
C SER A 550 11.74 -18.66 1.07
N LEU A 551 10.78 -17.95 1.68
CA LEU A 551 10.95 -17.41 3.04
C LEU A 551 9.89 -17.97 3.99
N ALA A 552 8.63 -17.51 3.89
CA ALA A 552 7.57 -17.95 4.81
C ALA A 552 7.26 -19.46 4.78
N THR A 553 7.59 -20.16 3.69
CA THR A 553 7.37 -21.61 3.53
C THR A 553 8.52 -22.47 4.07
N TYR A 554 9.67 -21.87 4.43
CA TYR A 554 10.89 -22.59 4.84
C TYR A 554 11.38 -22.22 6.25
N CYS A 555 11.14 -20.98 6.71
CA CYS A 555 11.48 -20.55 8.07
C CYS A 555 10.67 -21.30 9.13
N LYS A 556 11.32 -22.24 9.83
CA LYS A 556 10.72 -22.99 10.96
C LYS A 556 10.60 -22.17 12.25
N ILE A 557 11.35 -21.06 12.39
CA ILE A 557 11.26 -20.15 13.54
C ILE A 557 11.13 -18.70 13.07
N PHE A 558 9.97 -18.11 13.38
CA PHE A 558 9.74 -16.67 13.28
C PHE A 558 9.97 -16.03 14.64
N LEU A 559 10.83 -15.01 14.72
CA LEU A 559 11.04 -14.25 15.94
C LEU A 559 10.75 -12.76 15.72
N ILE A 560 9.52 -12.37 16.05
CA ILE A 560 9.07 -10.98 16.03
C ILE A 560 9.56 -10.29 17.30
N LEU A 561 10.50 -9.35 17.19
CA LEU A 561 11.06 -8.61 18.33
C LEU A 561 10.57 -7.16 18.31
N LEU A 562 9.46 -6.91 18.99
CA LEU A 562 8.83 -5.59 19.14
C LEU A 562 9.69 -4.66 20.03
N SER A 563 10.71 -4.07 19.41
CA SER A 563 11.65 -3.14 20.03
C SER A 563 11.19 -1.70 19.83
N GLN A 564 10.77 -1.06 20.93
CA GLN A 564 10.19 0.30 21.03
C GLN A 564 8.74 0.43 20.53
N GLY A 565 7.84 0.74 21.48
CA GLY A 565 6.40 0.96 21.23
C GLY A 565 5.61 -0.34 20.99
N ILE A 566 4.37 -0.38 21.45
CA ILE A 566 3.39 -1.34 20.92
C ILE A 566 2.84 -0.70 19.64
N VAL A 567 3.56 -0.90 18.54
CA VAL A 567 3.15 -0.47 17.19
C VAL A 567 2.81 -1.72 16.37
N LEU A 568 1.73 -2.36 16.82
CA LEU A 568 0.92 -3.32 16.07
C LEU A 568 -0.53 -2.97 16.40
N SER A 569 -1.14 -2.09 15.61
CA SER A 569 -2.59 -2.01 15.51
C SER A 569 -3.09 -3.12 14.58
N ASN A 570 -4.40 -3.38 14.62
CA ASN A 570 -5.09 -4.02 13.50
C ASN A 570 -5.13 -3.08 12.28
#